data_AF-A0A967A915-F1
#
_entry.id   AF-A0A967A915-F1
#
_cell.length_a   1.000
_cell.length_b   1.000
_cell.length_c   1.000
_cell.angle_alpha   90.00
_cell.angle_beta   90.00
_cell.angle_gamma   90.00
#
_symmetry.space_group_name_H-M   'P 1'
#
loop_
_entity.id
_entity.type
_entity.pdbx_description
1 polymer ?
#
loop_
_entity_poly.entity_id
_entity_poly.type
_entity_poly.pdbx_seq_one_letter_code
_entity_poly.pdbx_strand_id
1 'polypeptide(L)'
;MTLSGIRYNHNVKQRDTGQRGGRLPGLLFSIGCVIMTVALSTIGCSVRTQGKQPIDVPPIPLTPSIWFSPSGMTAAVSYQNACHETVAMPMADLLRGSVSNKLTGVFTGVISKNESEDLLGSDGVVEVGLSVRRLDVAVPKQLPGEYPASATIGIEMVFLARDGAMLFSKRLEGTNHGTVVVPDQSCEVTGLEAIVEEAIGSVADGLAQQIAQSVQIREYADRRDTWVPLVPHLESQSDGAQDTDSSADQAATEEQPTATAKMVEPAHLSYRAIIRDENRNRVLEPDEALTLHLEVKNEGPVKADDVVVLVNGKAGLEQVFPSEVPVGSIQPGEIKRLSVTKQVTVPKTNLPGELTLNLRAASPMASIPPPKVFSLGLQSQHGDVAALPDVDELPPSLASEQEQKSVIIAIGIGMFDDEHMPVMKYAGHDAAVMAEYLHAIGRVHRERMRVL
;
A
#
# COMPACT_ATOMS: atom_id res chain seq x y z
N MET A 1 -48.34 17.48 29.25
CA MET A 1 -47.91 18.81 29.70
C MET A 1 -47.73 19.66 28.46
N THR A 2 -48.54 20.72 28.34
CA THR A 2 -48.57 21.71 27.25
C THR A 2 -47.36 22.63 27.25
N LEU A 3 -46.94 23.07 26.06
CA LEU A 3 -46.24 24.33 25.66
C LEU A 3 -45.37 23.99 24.42
N SER A 4 -45.23 24.79 23.37
CA SER A 4 -45.87 26.00 22.87
C SER A 4 -45.33 26.13 21.44
N GLY A 5 -46.19 26.39 20.45
CA GLY A 5 -45.75 26.53 19.06
C GLY A 5 -44.88 27.76 18.86
N ILE A 6 -43.71 27.60 18.26
CA ILE A 6 -42.89 28.71 17.77
C ILE A 6 -43.13 28.83 16.27
N ARG A 7 -43.90 29.85 15.87
CA ARG A 7 -43.94 30.35 14.49
C ARG A 7 -42.68 31.18 14.25
N TYR A 8 -41.86 30.80 13.27
CA TYR A 8 -40.86 31.70 12.71
C TYR A 8 -41.46 32.48 11.54
N ASN A 9 -41.46 33.80 11.69
CA ASN A 9 -42.01 34.76 10.75
C ASN A 9 -40.89 35.18 9.79
N HIS A 10 -41.09 34.97 8.49
CA HIS A 10 -40.18 35.42 7.44
C HIS A 10 -40.17 36.95 7.41
N ASN A 11 -38.99 37.59 7.51
CA ASN A 11 -38.86 38.99 7.14
C ASN A 11 -37.55 39.20 6.38
N VAL A 12 -37.68 39.13 5.06
CA VAL A 12 -36.70 39.61 4.09
C VAL A 12 -36.65 41.13 4.21
N LYS A 13 -35.45 41.68 4.42
CA LYS A 13 -35.22 43.12 4.24
C LYS A 13 -33.98 43.32 3.38
N GLN A 14 -34.21 43.44 2.08
CA GLN A 14 -33.33 44.16 1.17
C GLN A 14 -33.07 45.56 1.72
N ARG A 15 -31.82 46.03 1.65
CA ARG A 15 -31.58 47.46 1.53
C ARG A 15 -30.37 47.76 0.67
N ASP A 16 -30.67 48.74 -0.17
CA ASP A 16 -29.94 49.27 -1.29
C ASP A 16 -28.85 50.26 -0.87
N THR A 17 -28.01 50.53 -1.86
CA THR A 17 -26.97 51.54 -2.04
C THR A 17 -27.21 52.94 -1.43
N GLY A 18 -26.12 53.64 -1.07
CA GLY A 18 -26.17 55.06 -0.68
C GLY A 18 -24.83 55.68 -0.27
N GLN A 19 -24.44 56.74 -0.96
CA GLN A 19 -23.13 57.40 -1.05
C GLN A 19 -23.00 58.66 -0.14
N ARG A 20 -21.77 59.22 -0.04
CA ARG A 20 -21.32 60.52 0.56
C ARG A 20 -21.04 60.49 2.08
N GLY A 21 -19.99 61.08 2.65
CA GLY A 21 -18.95 62.02 2.18
C GLY A 21 -18.69 63.07 3.29
N GLY A 22 -17.42 63.34 3.65
CA GLY A 22 -17.04 64.61 4.29
C GLY A 22 -16.26 64.60 5.62
N ARG A 23 -14.97 64.96 5.52
CA ARG A 23 -14.19 65.98 6.26
C ARG A 23 -13.95 65.91 7.80
N LEU A 24 -12.64 65.83 8.12
CA LEU A 24 -11.85 66.39 9.25
C LEU A 24 -12.12 67.89 9.54
N PRO A 25 -11.80 68.47 10.72
CA PRO A 25 -10.44 68.67 11.32
C PRO A 25 -10.41 68.54 12.88
N GLY A 26 -9.36 68.71 13.70
CA GLY A 26 -7.96 69.16 13.64
C GLY A 26 -7.47 69.49 15.08
N LEU A 27 -6.14 69.71 15.24
CA LEU A 27 -5.34 70.19 16.42
C LEU A 27 -5.07 69.21 17.59
N LEU A 28 -3.82 68.78 17.87
CA LEU A 28 -2.58 69.46 18.34
C LEU A 28 -2.57 69.82 19.84
N PHE A 29 -1.71 69.17 20.65
CA PHE A 29 -0.81 69.79 21.65
C PHE A 29 0.21 68.78 22.25
N SER A 30 1.51 69.10 22.08
CA SER A 30 2.66 69.05 23.04
C SER A 30 2.96 67.78 23.88
N ILE A 31 4.02 67.02 23.56
CA ILE A 31 5.41 67.04 24.14
C ILE A 31 5.52 66.61 25.63
N GLY A 32 6.20 65.47 25.85
CA GLY A 32 6.76 65.03 27.14
C GLY A 32 7.49 63.69 27.01
N CYS A 33 8.83 63.73 26.96
CA CYS A 33 9.74 62.59 26.87
C CYS A 33 9.51 61.49 27.92
N VAL A 34 9.36 60.24 27.48
CA VAL A 34 9.91 59.07 28.18
C VAL A 34 10.49 58.12 27.14
N ILE A 35 11.80 57.94 27.22
CA ILE A 35 12.57 56.95 26.46
C ILE A 35 12.25 55.58 27.07
N MET A 36 11.67 54.67 26.27
CA MET A 36 11.69 53.24 26.53
C MET A 36 11.52 52.48 25.21
N THR A 37 12.57 51.75 24.88
CA THR A 37 12.77 50.83 23.76
C THR A 37 11.72 49.72 23.70
N VAL A 38 10.97 49.59 22.60
CA VAL A 38 10.36 48.30 22.18
C VAL A 38 10.34 48.20 20.64
N ALA A 39 10.76 47.01 20.19
CA ALA A 39 11.06 46.54 18.85
C ALA A 39 10.07 46.90 17.73
N LEU A 40 10.65 47.24 16.58
CA LEU A 40 9.97 47.34 15.30
C LEU A 40 9.46 45.97 14.83
N SER A 41 8.24 46.04 14.33
CA SER A 41 7.48 45.11 13.49
C SER A 41 8.25 44.56 12.28
N THR A 42 8.29 43.22 12.19
CA THR A 42 8.10 42.49 10.93
C THR A 42 7.06 41.40 11.17
N ILE A 43 5.84 41.65 10.70
CA ILE A 43 4.82 40.60 10.56
C ILE A 43 5.21 39.80 9.32
N GLY A 44 6.06 38.79 9.52
CA GLY A 44 6.19 37.71 8.57
C GLY A 44 5.07 36.72 8.81
N CYS A 45 4.22 36.50 7.82
CA CYS A 45 3.42 35.28 7.76
C CYS A 45 4.39 34.09 7.64
N SER A 46 4.82 33.53 8.76
CA SER A 46 5.43 32.21 8.77
C SER A 46 4.31 31.21 8.50
N VAL A 47 4.30 30.69 7.26
CA VAL A 47 3.68 29.41 6.95
C VAL A 47 4.19 28.44 8.01
N ARG A 48 3.30 27.98 8.87
CA ARG A 48 3.59 26.97 9.89
C ARG A 48 3.76 25.66 9.12
N THR A 49 4.94 25.44 8.57
CA THR A 49 5.41 24.09 8.26
C THR A 49 5.40 23.37 9.59
N GLN A 50 4.40 22.52 9.77
CA GLN A 50 4.36 21.55 10.85
C GLN A 50 5.52 20.60 10.57
N GLY A 51 6.73 20.99 10.99
CA GLY A 51 7.88 20.11 10.96
C GLY A 51 7.50 18.85 11.71
N LYS A 52 7.41 17.73 11.00
CA LYS A 52 7.46 16.39 11.56
C LYS A 52 8.61 16.43 12.57
N GLN A 53 8.29 16.41 13.87
CA GLN A 53 9.33 16.12 14.86
C GLN A 53 9.90 14.75 14.47
N PRO A 54 11.22 14.62 14.25
CA PRO A 54 11.80 13.33 14.00
C PRO A 54 11.55 12.52 15.27
N ILE A 55 10.71 11.50 15.17
CA ILE A 55 10.74 10.43 16.16
C ILE A 55 12.10 9.79 15.90
N ASP A 56 13.04 9.97 16.83
CA ASP A 56 14.36 9.32 16.84
C ASP A 56 14.16 7.82 17.03
N VAL A 57 13.65 7.18 15.99
CA VAL A 57 13.56 5.74 15.89
C VAL A 57 14.92 5.26 15.39
N PRO A 58 15.68 4.49 16.18
CA PRO A 58 16.98 4.01 15.73
C PRO A 58 16.81 3.15 14.46
N PRO A 59 17.77 3.25 13.52
CA PRO A 59 17.72 2.46 12.30
C PRO A 59 17.71 0.97 12.65
N ILE A 60 16.95 0.20 11.88
CA ILE A 60 16.83 -1.23 12.06
C ILE A 60 18.15 -1.87 11.57
N PRO A 61 18.84 -2.70 12.39
CA PRO A 61 20.17 -3.22 12.09
C PRO A 61 20.16 -4.36 11.06
N LEU A 62 19.50 -4.13 9.93
CA LEU A 62 19.40 -5.03 8.78
C LEU A 62 19.92 -4.33 7.52
N THR A 63 20.26 -5.13 6.52
CA THR A 63 20.69 -4.73 5.19
C THR A 63 19.88 -5.48 4.12
N PRO A 64 18.59 -5.14 3.95
CA PRO A 64 17.75 -5.82 2.96
C PRO A 64 18.09 -5.40 1.52
N SER A 65 17.78 -6.28 0.57
CA SER A 65 17.80 -5.97 -0.85
C SER A 65 16.46 -5.41 -1.28
N ILE A 66 16.44 -4.37 -2.12
CA ILE A 66 15.19 -3.89 -2.72
C ILE A 66 14.97 -4.60 -4.04
N TRP A 67 13.78 -5.17 -4.20
CA TRP A 67 13.31 -5.73 -5.45
C TRP A 67 12.09 -4.95 -5.96
N PHE A 68 12.18 -4.41 -7.17
CA PHE A 68 11.04 -3.76 -7.83
C PHE A 68 10.32 -4.77 -8.71
N SER A 69 9.03 -4.97 -8.47
CA SER A 69 8.20 -5.80 -9.32
C SER A 69 8.18 -5.27 -10.77
N PRO A 70 7.78 -6.07 -11.77
CA PRO A 70 7.68 -5.61 -13.17
C PRO A 70 6.81 -4.35 -13.34
N SER A 71 5.82 -4.15 -12.45
CA SER A 71 4.97 -2.96 -12.40
C SER A 71 5.73 -1.68 -12.05
N GLY A 72 6.81 -1.79 -11.24
CA GLY A 72 7.72 -0.71 -10.90
C GLY A 72 8.84 -0.54 -11.94
N MET A 73 9.31 -1.62 -12.57
CA MET A 73 10.38 -1.58 -13.58
C MET A 73 9.95 -0.94 -14.91
N THR A 74 8.67 -1.08 -15.28
CA THR A 74 8.08 -0.51 -16.51
C THR A 74 7.10 0.63 -16.21
N ALA A 75 7.23 1.22 -15.03
CA ALA A 75 6.33 2.25 -14.56
C ALA A 75 6.35 3.46 -15.50
N ALA A 76 5.22 3.73 -16.15
CA ALA A 76 4.97 4.97 -16.86
C ALA A 76 3.54 5.44 -16.55
N VAL A 77 3.33 6.74 -16.64
CA VAL A 77 2.01 7.37 -16.58
C VAL A 77 1.75 8.13 -17.87
N SER A 78 0.54 7.99 -18.41
CA SER A 78 0.14 8.64 -19.65
C SER A 78 -0.68 9.90 -19.36
N TYR A 79 -0.46 10.95 -20.15
CA TYR A 79 -1.23 12.18 -20.09
C TYR A 79 -1.42 12.79 -21.48
N GLN A 80 -2.34 13.74 -21.61
CA GLN A 80 -2.52 14.50 -22.85
C GLN A 80 -1.71 15.80 -22.80
N ASN A 81 -0.89 16.00 -23.83
CA ASN A 81 -0.10 17.23 -24.00
C ASN A 81 -0.96 18.36 -24.63
N ALA A 82 -0.40 19.56 -24.84
CA ALA A 82 -1.17 20.67 -25.40
C ALA A 82 -1.57 20.49 -26.89
N CYS A 83 -1.04 19.46 -27.55
CA CYS A 83 -1.45 19.00 -28.88
C CYS A 83 -2.58 17.95 -28.82
N HIS A 84 -3.00 17.54 -27.62
CA HIS A 84 -3.91 16.40 -27.35
C HIS A 84 -3.32 15.03 -27.76
N GLU A 85 -2.01 14.92 -27.80
CA GLU A 85 -1.32 13.64 -28.02
C GLU A 85 -1.12 12.96 -26.66
N THR A 86 -1.30 11.64 -26.63
CA THR A 86 -1.01 10.85 -25.44
C THR A 86 0.48 10.62 -25.33
N VAL A 87 1.10 11.19 -24.31
CA VAL A 87 2.53 11.05 -24.01
C VAL A 87 2.68 10.18 -22.78
N ALA A 88 3.66 9.27 -22.81
CA ALA A 88 4.02 8.46 -21.65
C ALA A 88 5.24 9.06 -20.94
N MET A 89 5.10 9.34 -19.65
CA MET A 89 6.18 9.77 -18.78
C MET A 89 6.72 8.56 -18.01
N PRO A 90 8.01 8.21 -18.14
CA PRO A 90 8.62 7.15 -17.35
C PRO A 90 8.70 7.56 -15.87
N MET A 91 8.49 6.60 -14.97
CA MET A 91 8.49 6.79 -13.53
C MET A 91 9.46 5.86 -12.79
N ALA A 92 10.07 4.90 -13.50
CA ALA A 92 10.87 3.84 -12.89
C ALA A 92 12.07 4.37 -12.10
N ASP A 93 12.77 5.38 -12.62
CA ASP A 93 13.95 5.94 -11.95
C ASP A 93 13.58 6.84 -10.77
N LEU A 94 12.49 7.62 -10.88
CA LEU A 94 11.93 8.38 -9.76
C LEU A 94 11.50 7.46 -8.61
N LEU A 95 10.80 6.36 -8.94
CA LEU A 95 10.38 5.36 -7.96
C LEU A 95 11.59 4.72 -7.27
N ARG A 96 12.60 4.30 -8.05
CA ARG A 96 13.81 3.67 -7.52
C ARG A 96 14.57 4.60 -6.61
N GLY A 97 14.85 5.82 -7.07
CA GLY A 97 15.58 6.83 -6.31
C GLY A 97 14.86 7.19 -5.00
N SER A 98 13.56 7.46 -5.07
CA SER A 98 12.78 7.85 -3.89
C SER A 98 12.68 6.74 -2.86
N VAL A 99 12.36 5.51 -3.28
CA VAL A 99 12.22 4.37 -2.36
C VAL A 99 13.57 3.98 -1.73
N SER A 100 14.63 3.84 -2.53
CA SER A 100 15.96 3.50 -2.01
C SER A 100 16.46 4.55 -1.01
N ASN A 101 16.27 5.84 -1.31
CA ASN A 101 16.67 6.93 -0.42
C ASN A 101 15.91 6.87 0.92
N LYS A 102 14.59 6.67 0.88
CA LYS A 102 13.77 6.60 2.10
C LYS A 102 14.12 5.38 2.96
N LEU A 103 14.35 4.23 2.35
CA LEU A 103 14.70 3.01 3.09
C LEU A 103 16.11 3.03 3.68
N THR A 104 17.04 3.79 3.09
CA THR A 104 18.38 4.03 3.67
C THR A 104 18.29 4.79 5.00
N GLY A 105 17.20 5.55 5.23
CA GLY A 105 16.93 6.18 6.52
C GLY A 105 16.27 5.26 7.56
N VAL A 106 15.82 4.07 7.16
CA VAL A 106 15.11 3.11 8.03
C VAL A 106 16.01 1.96 8.46
N PHE A 107 16.84 1.47 7.54
CA PHE A 107 17.75 0.35 7.76
C PHE A 107 19.19 0.84 7.89
N THR A 108 20.06 0.06 8.53
CA THR A 108 21.50 0.37 8.58
C THR A 108 22.17 0.38 7.21
N GLY A 109 21.59 -0.32 6.23
CA GLY A 109 21.99 -0.25 4.84
C GLY A 109 20.92 -0.88 3.94
N VAL A 110 21.05 -0.68 2.63
CA VAL A 110 20.14 -1.26 1.64
C VAL A 110 20.94 -1.63 0.38
N ILE A 111 20.71 -2.85 -0.14
CA ILE A 111 21.33 -3.32 -1.38
C ILE A 111 20.40 -2.99 -2.55
N SER A 112 20.84 -2.09 -3.45
CA SER A 112 20.04 -1.58 -4.57
C SER A 112 20.57 -1.99 -5.95
N LYS A 113 21.23 -3.15 -6.09
CA LYS A 113 21.78 -3.64 -7.36
C LYS A 113 20.98 -4.82 -7.92
N ASN A 114 20.67 -4.75 -9.22
CA ASN A 114 20.01 -5.79 -10.02
C ASN A 114 20.94 -6.99 -10.36
N GLU A 115 22.00 -7.21 -9.59
CA GLU A 115 22.95 -8.30 -9.84
C GLU A 115 22.74 -9.40 -8.80
N SER A 116 22.49 -10.61 -9.31
CA SER A 116 22.08 -11.82 -8.58
C SER A 116 23.08 -12.32 -7.55
N GLU A 117 24.26 -11.71 -7.44
CA GLU A 117 25.38 -12.22 -6.64
C GLU A 117 25.31 -11.80 -5.15
N ASP A 118 24.56 -10.74 -4.81
CA ASP A 118 24.51 -10.22 -3.42
C ASP A 118 23.22 -10.59 -2.62
N LEU A 119 22.26 -11.28 -3.24
CA LEU A 119 21.01 -11.68 -2.56
C LEU A 119 21.24 -12.70 -1.43
N LEU A 120 22.32 -13.49 -1.52
CA LEU A 120 22.67 -14.52 -0.54
C LEU A 120 23.23 -13.93 0.77
N GLY A 121 23.71 -12.68 0.72
CA GLY A 121 24.21 -11.93 1.89
C GLY A 121 23.19 -10.97 2.50
N SER A 122 22.00 -10.84 1.90
CA SER A 122 21.00 -9.88 2.38
C SER A 122 20.25 -10.39 3.61
N ASP A 123 19.90 -9.46 4.50
CA ASP A 123 19.14 -9.74 5.72
C ASP A 123 17.62 -9.93 5.44
N GLY A 124 17.17 -9.72 4.20
CA GLY A 124 15.78 -9.87 3.76
C GLY A 124 15.52 -9.15 2.43
N VAL A 125 14.31 -9.27 1.89
CA VAL A 125 13.92 -8.62 0.62
C VAL A 125 12.79 -7.64 0.87
N VAL A 126 12.95 -6.39 0.41
CA VAL A 126 11.86 -5.42 0.31
C VAL A 126 11.34 -5.44 -1.13
N GLU A 127 10.19 -6.07 -1.34
CA GLU A 127 9.48 -6.02 -2.61
C GLU A 127 8.66 -4.72 -2.72
N VAL A 128 8.77 -4.06 -3.88
CA VAL A 128 8.11 -2.79 -4.17
C VAL A 128 7.25 -2.94 -5.43
N GLY A 129 5.96 -2.65 -5.30
CA GLY A 129 4.98 -2.69 -6.39
C GLY A 129 4.24 -1.37 -6.57
N LEU A 130 3.81 -1.10 -7.80
CA LEU A 130 2.89 0.00 -8.09
C LEU A 130 1.47 -0.51 -8.17
N SER A 131 0.61 0.02 -7.30
CA SER A 131 -0.80 -0.34 -7.23
C SER A 131 -1.71 0.68 -7.93
N VAL A 132 -1.37 1.97 -7.89
CA VAL A 132 -2.13 3.06 -8.55
C VAL A 132 -1.17 3.99 -9.28
N ARG A 133 -1.55 4.37 -10.49
CA ARG A 133 -0.85 5.32 -11.36
C ARG A 133 -1.90 6.17 -12.07
N ARG A 134 -2.18 7.36 -11.55
CA ARG A 134 -3.12 8.30 -12.17
C ARG A 134 -2.49 9.68 -12.24
N LEU A 135 -2.69 10.33 -13.36
CA LEU A 135 -2.29 11.70 -13.57
C LEU A 135 -3.42 12.44 -14.25
N ASP A 136 -3.90 13.48 -13.58
CA ASP A 136 -5.00 14.32 -14.03
C ASP A 136 -4.40 15.68 -14.42
N VAL A 137 -4.36 15.92 -15.73
CA VAL A 137 -3.82 17.15 -16.34
C VAL A 137 -4.83 17.61 -17.37
N ALA A 138 -5.34 18.83 -17.21
CA ALA A 138 -6.33 19.42 -18.11
C ALA A 138 -5.71 20.62 -18.84
N VAL A 139 -5.03 20.34 -19.94
CA VAL A 139 -4.40 21.37 -20.79
C VAL A 139 -5.27 21.61 -22.04
N PRO A 140 -5.77 22.83 -22.27
CA PRO A 140 -6.46 23.20 -23.50
C PRO A 140 -5.53 23.13 -24.72
N LYS A 141 -6.10 22.78 -25.88
CA LYS A 141 -5.36 22.67 -27.14
C LYS A 141 -4.71 24.00 -27.55
N GLN A 142 -3.40 23.98 -27.79
CA GLN A 142 -2.61 25.10 -28.35
C GLN A 142 -2.75 26.43 -27.57
N LEU A 143 -3.10 26.37 -26.29
CA LEU A 143 -3.21 27.55 -25.45
C LEU A 143 -2.04 27.57 -24.46
N PRO A 144 -1.10 28.51 -24.57
CA PRO A 144 -0.03 28.67 -23.58
C PRO A 144 -0.60 29.15 -22.26
N GLY A 145 0.04 28.75 -21.16
CA GLY A 145 -0.39 29.14 -19.83
C GLY A 145 -0.02 28.13 -18.75
N GLU A 146 -0.57 28.39 -17.57
CA GLU A 146 -0.42 27.57 -16.37
C GLU A 146 -1.70 26.79 -16.10
N TYR A 147 -1.59 25.49 -15.87
CA TYR A 147 -2.74 24.60 -15.69
C TYR A 147 -2.60 23.75 -14.44
N PRO A 148 -3.69 23.52 -13.70
CA PRO A 148 -3.65 22.63 -12.54
C PRO A 148 -3.42 21.18 -12.98
N ALA A 149 -2.64 20.47 -12.18
CA ALA A 149 -2.35 19.06 -12.37
C ALA A 149 -2.34 18.33 -11.02
N SER A 150 -2.70 17.06 -11.03
CA SER A 150 -2.55 16.20 -9.86
C SER A 150 -2.06 14.81 -10.23
N ALA A 151 -1.18 14.26 -9.41
CA ALA A 151 -0.68 12.90 -9.54
C ALA A 151 -1.11 12.08 -8.33
N THR A 152 -1.72 10.92 -8.57
CA THR A 152 -2.08 9.95 -7.53
C THR A 152 -1.32 8.65 -7.75
N ILE A 153 -0.45 8.33 -6.80
CA ILE A 153 0.46 7.19 -6.86
C ILE A 153 0.17 6.26 -5.68
N GLY A 154 0.05 4.98 -5.97
CA GLY A 154 -0.09 3.92 -4.97
C GLY A 154 1.12 3.01 -5.00
N ILE A 155 1.77 2.81 -3.86
CA ILE A 155 2.91 1.90 -3.70
C ILE A 155 2.53 0.82 -2.69
N GLU A 156 2.88 -0.41 -3.01
CA GLU A 156 2.83 -1.55 -2.10
C GLU A 156 4.26 -1.96 -1.74
N MET A 157 4.52 -2.13 -0.45
CA MET A 157 5.79 -2.66 0.06
C MET A 157 5.54 -3.92 0.88
N VAL A 158 6.36 -4.92 0.62
CA VAL A 158 6.39 -6.18 1.35
C VAL A 158 7.81 -6.43 1.84
N PHE A 159 7.98 -6.79 3.12
CA PHE A 159 9.25 -7.26 3.65
C PHE A 159 9.19 -8.77 3.83
N LEU A 160 10.13 -9.47 3.21
CA LEU A 160 10.36 -10.89 3.37
C LEU A 160 11.67 -11.12 4.14
N ALA A 161 11.62 -11.93 5.19
CA ALA A 161 12.82 -12.40 5.90
C ALA A 161 13.68 -13.31 5.01
N ARG A 162 14.88 -13.68 5.49
CA ARG A 162 15.83 -14.57 4.77
C ARG A 162 15.24 -15.94 4.46
N ASP A 163 14.34 -16.42 5.30
CA ASP A 163 13.62 -17.66 5.08
C ASP A 163 12.42 -17.47 4.11
N GLY A 164 12.06 -16.24 3.76
CA GLY A 164 10.89 -15.91 2.94
C GLY A 164 9.61 -15.70 3.74
N ALA A 165 9.66 -15.68 5.08
CA ALA A 165 8.52 -15.31 5.89
C ALA A 165 8.17 -13.83 5.67
N MET A 166 6.89 -13.53 5.44
CA MET A 166 6.42 -12.15 5.28
C MET A 166 6.28 -11.50 6.66
N LEU A 167 7.06 -10.46 6.90
CA LEU A 167 7.05 -9.70 8.17
C LEU A 167 6.37 -8.34 8.06
N PHE A 168 6.06 -7.93 6.82
CA PHE A 168 5.38 -6.66 6.56
C PHE A 168 4.73 -6.70 5.19
N SER A 169 3.52 -6.16 5.11
CA SER A 169 2.83 -5.86 3.85
C SER A 169 1.93 -4.67 4.10
N LYS A 170 2.20 -3.58 3.37
CA LYS A 170 1.37 -2.37 3.40
C LYS A 170 1.30 -1.75 2.02
N ARG A 171 0.12 -1.24 1.71
CA ARG A 171 -0.15 -0.40 0.57
C ARG A 171 -0.54 0.98 1.06
N LEU A 172 0.09 2.00 0.49
CA LEU A 172 -0.28 3.39 0.71
C LEU A 172 -0.49 4.08 -0.64
N GLU A 173 -1.33 5.10 -0.63
CA GLU A 173 -1.64 5.94 -1.77
C GLU A 173 -1.49 7.39 -1.36
N GLY A 174 -0.94 8.19 -2.25
CA GLY A 174 -0.68 9.59 -2.03
C GLY A 174 -1.00 10.38 -3.29
N THR A 175 -1.65 11.51 -3.09
CA THR A 175 -1.96 12.46 -4.14
C THR A 175 -1.18 13.74 -3.89
N ASN A 176 -0.54 14.24 -4.95
CA ASN A 176 0.04 15.57 -4.95
C ASN A 176 -0.63 16.45 -6.00
N HIS A 177 -0.71 17.74 -5.72
CA HIS A 177 -1.31 18.75 -6.59
C HIS A 177 -0.26 19.81 -6.92
N GLY A 178 -0.28 20.32 -8.15
CA GLY A 178 0.60 21.39 -8.56
C GLY A 178 0.11 22.07 -9.83
N THR A 179 0.99 22.87 -10.41
CA THR A 179 0.74 23.60 -11.64
C THR A 179 1.76 23.18 -12.68
N VAL A 180 1.30 22.95 -13.91
CA VAL A 180 2.15 22.68 -15.07
C VAL A 180 2.15 23.88 -16.01
N VAL A 181 3.26 24.08 -16.71
CA VAL A 181 3.43 25.20 -17.64
C VAL A 181 3.47 24.66 -19.06
N VAL A 182 2.72 25.31 -19.95
CA VAL A 182 2.77 25.10 -21.40
C VAL A 182 3.40 26.34 -22.03
N PRO A 183 4.64 26.24 -22.55
CA PRO A 183 5.31 27.36 -23.19
C PRO A 183 4.62 27.81 -24.48
N ASP A 184 4.82 29.07 -24.86
CA ASP A 184 4.38 29.60 -26.15
C ASP A 184 4.91 28.75 -27.31
N GLN A 185 4.03 28.41 -28.25
CA GLN A 185 4.35 27.61 -29.45
C GLN A 185 4.92 26.21 -29.17
N SER A 186 4.78 25.67 -27.95
CA SER A 186 5.16 24.31 -27.60
C SER A 186 3.94 23.46 -27.25
N CYS A 187 4.05 22.16 -27.49
CA CYS A 187 3.10 21.17 -26.97
C CYS A 187 3.62 20.44 -25.73
N GLU A 188 4.85 20.73 -25.31
CA GLU A 188 5.46 20.12 -24.13
C GLU A 188 4.88 20.73 -22.84
N VAL A 189 4.63 19.86 -21.87
CA VAL A 189 4.12 20.23 -20.54
C VAL A 189 5.26 20.08 -19.55
N THR A 190 5.67 21.17 -18.90
CA THR A 190 6.76 21.17 -17.92
C THR A 190 6.22 21.27 -16.48
N GLY A 191 7.03 20.84 -15.51
CA GLY A 191 6.68 20.84 -14.08
C GLY A 191 5.93 19.58 -13.59
N LEU A 192 5.49 18.73 -14.53
CA LEU A 192 4.75 17.51 -14.23
C LEU A 192 5.58 16.46 -13.46
N GLU A 193 6.88 16.37 -13.77
CA GLU A 193 7.81 15.45 -13.12
C GLU A 193 7.90 15.70 -11.61
N ALA A 194 8.01 16.97 -11.19
CA ALA A 194 8.09 17.36 -9.78
C ALA A 194 6.83 16.96 -8.99
N ILE A 195 5.65 17.09 -9.61
CA ILE A 195 4.37 16.71 -8.98
C ILE A 195 4.35 15.20 -8.73
N VAL A 196 4.80 14.42 -9.71
CA VAL A 196 4.89 12.95 -9.62
C VAL A 196 5.95 12.52 -8.61
N GLU A 197 7.13 13.15 -8.62
CA GLU A 197 8.22 12.87 -7.69
C GLU A 197 7.79 13.10 -6.24
N GLU A 198 7.11 14.20 -5.95
CA GLU A 198 6.62 14.51 -4.61
C GLU A 198 5.50 13.56 -4.17
N ALA A 199 4.62 13.14 -5.08
CA ALA A 199 3.62 12.10 -4.79
C ALA A 199 4.29 10.75 -4.43
N ILE A 200 5.27 10.31 -5.22
CA ILE A 200 6.08 9.10 -4.91
C ILE A 200 6.78 9.28 -3.57
N GLY A 201 7.44 10.42 -3.36
CA GLY A 201 8.19 10.75 -2.15
C GLY A 201 7.33 10.70 -0.90
N SER A 202 6.11 11.23 -0.95
CA SER A 202 5.15 11.21 0.15
C SER A 202 4.75 9.77 0.52
N VAL A 203 4.41 8.95 -0.47
CA VAL A 203 4.02 7.54 -0.24
C VAL A 203 5.21 6.71 0.26
N ALA A 204 6.38 6.89 -0.34
CA ALA A 204 7.61 6.21 0.08
C ALA A 204 8.00 6.59 1.51
N ASP A 205 7.86 7.87 1.90
CA ASP A 205 8.08 8.35 3.27
C ASP A 205 7.11 7.70 4.26
N GLY A 206 5.82 7.64 3.91
CA GLY A 206 4.80 6.97 4.71
C GLY A 206 5.09 5.48 4.91
N LEU A 207 5.44 4.76 3.85
CA LEU A 207 5.78 3.34 3.90
C LEU A 207 7.06 3.09 4.69
N ALA A 208 8.09 3.91 4.48
CA ALA A 208 9.33 3.86 5.25
C ALA A 208 9.07 4.06 6.76
N GLN A 209 8.22 5.03 7.12
CA GLN A 209 7.81 5.23 8.51
C GLN A 209 7.06 4.01 9.08
N GLN A 210 6.19 3.38 8.30
CA GLN A 210 5.49 2.15 8.72
C GLN A 210 6.45 0.98 8.92
N ILE A 211 7.45 0.83 8.05
CA ILE A 211 8.51 -0.19 8.21
C ILE A 211 9.33 0.11 9.46
N ALA A 212 9.75 1.37 9.67
CA ALA A 212 10.52 1.79 10.84
C ALA A 212 9.77 1.48 12.15
N GLN A 213 8.44 1.50 12.14
CA GLN A 213 7.59 1.22 13.30
C GLN A 213 7.16 -0.27 13.40
N SER A 214 7.55 -1.12 12.45
CA SER A 214 7.15 -2.53 12.44
C SER A 214 7.82 -3.30 13.58
N VAL A 215 7.00 -3.78 14.52
CA VAL A 215 7.45 -4.64 15.62
C VAL A 215 8.03 -5.95 15.08
N GLN A 216 7.41 -6.55 14.06
CA GLN A 216 7.84 -7.84 13.50
C GLN A 216 9.23 -7.76 12.85
N ILE A 217 9.51 -6.69 12.10
CA ILE A 217 10.82 -6.49 11.49
C ILE A 217 11.89 -6.22 12.56
N ARG A 218 11.54 -5.48 13.63
CA ARG A 218 12.44 -5.21 14.76
C ARG A 218 12.78 -6.46 15.55
N GLU A 219 11.77 -7.25 15.93
CA GLU A 219 11.99 -8.53 16.61
C GLU A 219 12.82 -9.51 15.76
N TYR A 220 12.61 -9.48 14.44
CA TYR A 220 13.44 -10.23 13.51
C TYR A 220 14.90 -9.73 13.51
N ALA A 221 15.11 -8.42 13.49
CA ALA A 221 16.44 -7.81 13.56
C ALA A 221 17.16 -8.07 14.89
N ASP A 222 16.44 -8.10 16.01
CA ASP A 222 17.00 -8.39 17.34
C ASP A 222 17.53 -9.83 17.45
N ARG A 223 17.05 -10.73 16.59
CA ARG A 223 17.53 -12.13 16.52
C ARG A 223 18.72 -12.29 15.58
N ARG A 224 19.23 -11.21 14.96
CA ARG A 224 20.30 -11.28 13.96
C ARG A 224 21.54 -12.01 14.43
N ASP A 225 21.95 -11.81 15.68
CA ASP A 225 23.14 -12.45 16.25
C ASP A 225 22.97 -13.97 16.44
N THR A 226 21.72 -14.45 16.43
CA THR A 226 21.39 -15.89 16.50
C THR A 226 21.29 -16.53 15.13
N TRP A 227 21.38 -15.75 14.05
CA TRP A 227 21.31 -16.29 12.70
C TRP A 227 22.57 -17.06 12.40
N VAL A 228 22.39 -18.28 11.90
CA VAL A 228 23.49 -19.05 11.33
C VAL A 228 23.97 -18.30 10.09
N PRO A 229 25.24 -17.86 10.05
CA PRO A 229 25.77 -17.18 8.88
C PRO A 229 25.78 -18.13 7.67
N LEU A 230 25.26 -17.65 6.53
CA LEU A 230 25.42 -18.32 5.24
C LEU A 230 26.84 -17.98 4.74
N VAL A 231 27.91 -18.47 5.39
CA VAL A 231 29.29 -18.08 5.00
C VAL A 231 29.88 -19.00 3.95
N PRO A 232 30.52 -18.44 2.91
CA PRO A 232 31.49 -19.13 2.05
C PRO A 232 32.83 -19.26 2.79
N HIS A 233 33.45 -20.45 2.78
CA HIS A 233 34.82 -20.61 3.26
C HIS A 233 35.81 -20.29 2.13
N LEU A 234 36.49 -19.14 2.25
CA LEU A 234 37.68 -18.79 1.49
C LEU A 234 38.79 -18.49 2.51
N GLU A 235 39.68 -19.45 2.74
CA GLU A 235 41.00 -19.17 3.29
C GLU A 235 42.02 -19.24 2.15
N SER A 236 42.56 -18.07 1.83
CA SER A 236 43.69 -17.89 0.93
C SER A 236 44.96 -18.36 1.60
N GLN A 237 45.75 -19.22 0.93
CA GLN A 237 47.20 -19.09 0.97
C GLN A 237 47.83 -19.55 -0.34
N SER A 238 48.63 -18.62 -0.86
CA SER A 238 49.61 -18.72 -1.94
C SER A 238 50.49 -19.96 -1.83
N ASP A 239 50.79 -20.63 -2.94
CA ASP A 239 51.98 -20.27 -3.74
C ASP A 239 52.14 -21.16 -4.97
N GLY A 240 52.77 -20.56 -5.97
CA GLY A 240 53.57 -21.14 -7.05
C GLY A 240 53.32 -22.59 -7.48
N ALA A 241 52.74 -22.75 -8.67
CA ALA A 241 53.05 -23.89 -9.51
C ALA A 241 54.53 -23.83 -9.95
N GLN A 242 55.34 -24.79 -9.52
CA GLN A 242 56.48 -25.27 -10.31
C GLN A 242 56.56 -26.80 -10.28
N ASP A 243 56.58 -27.33 -11.50
CA ASP A 243 57.27 -28.52 -11.97
C ASP A 243 56.95 -29.90 -11.38
N THR A 244 56.40 -30.71 -12.28
CA THR A 244 56.53 -32.16 -12.40
C THR A 244 57.96 -32.67 -12.13
N ASP A 245 58.14 -33.64 -11.23
CA ASP A 245 58.64 -34.97 -11.62
C ASP A 245 58.53 -36.03 -10.49
N SER A 246 58.11 -37.21 -10.93
CA SER A 246 58.22 -38.61 -10.48
C SER A 246 58.87 -39.05 -9.16
N SER A 247 58.17 -39.99 -8.48
CA SER A 247 58.61 -41.35 -8.05
C SER A 247 58.53 -41.68 -6.54
N ALA A 248 57.81 -42.78 -6.26
CA ALA A 248 57.95 -43.82 -5.20
C ALA A 248 58.20 -43.39 -3.74
N ASP A 249 57.49 -43.89 -2.72
CA ASP A 249 57.39 -45.30 -2.34
C ASP A 249 56.29 -45.51 -1.25
N GLN A 250 55.92 -46.76 -1.01
CA GLN A 250 54.81 -47.22 -0.14
C GLN A 250 54.96 -46.88 1.36
N ALA A 251 53.84 -46.55 2.03
CA ALA A 251 53.43 -47.18 3.30
C ALA A 251 52.02 -46.72 3.72
N ALA A 252 51.24 -47.68 4.25
CA ALA A 252 49.83 -47.61 4.63
C ALA A 252 49.46 -46.47 5.61
N THR A 253 48.20 -46.01 5.56
CA THR A 253 47.24 -46.01 6.69
C THR A 253 45.88 -45.45 6.25
N GLU A 254 44.85 -46.21 6.61
CA GLU A 254 43.42 -45.89 6.82
C GLU A 254 42.48 -45.45 5.69
N GLU A 255 41.37 -46.17 5.71
CA GLU A 255 40.10 -46.01 5.01
C GLU A 255 39.53 -44.60 5.16
N GLN A 256 39.06 -43.99 4.07
CA GLN A 256 37.66 -43.59 3.93
C GLN A 256 37.33 -43.13 2.50
N PRO A 257 36.06 -43.28 2.07
CA PRO A 257 35.65 -43.25 0.69
C PRO A 257 35.76 -41.86 0.09
N THR A 258 36.27 -41.82 -1.14
CA THR A 258 36.12 -40.72 -2.08
C THR A 258 34.63 -40.51 -2.38
N ALA A 259 33.97 -39.66 -1.60
CA ALA A 259 32.73 -39.01 -2.02
C ALA A 259 33.13 -37.68 -2.67
N THR A 260 33.17 -37.70 -4.00
CA THR A 260 33.28 -36.52 -4.87
C THR A 260 32.21 -35.50 -4.48
N ALA A 261 32.61 -34.41 -3.80
CA ALA A 261 31.75 -33.27 -3.57
C ALA A 261 31.55 -32.53 -4.90
N LYS A 262 30.45 -32.86 -5.59
CA LYS A 262 29.96 -32.11 -6.75
C LYS A 262 29.66 -30.67 -6.30
N MET A 263 30.26 -29.72 -7.00
CA MET A 263 29.85 -28.31 -7.02
C MET A 263 28.33 -28.26 -7.29
N VAL A 264 27.53 -27.85 -6.30
CA VAL A 264 26.07 -27.78 -6.44
C VAL A 264 25.72 -26.44 -7.08
N GLU A 265 25.65 -26.42 -8.41
CA GLU A 265 25.07 -25.30 -9.16
C GLU A 265 23.60 -25.07 -8.72
N PRO A 266 23.13 -23.81 -8.63
CA PRO A 266 21.78 -23.51 -8.13
C PRO A 266 20.69 -23.83 -9.18
N ALA A 267 19.54 -24.31 -8.71
CA ALA A 267 18.36 -24.53 -9.56
C ALA A 267 17.67 -23.21 -9.90
N HIS A 268 17.07 -23.11 -11.08
CA HIS A 268 16.31 -21.93 -11.49
C HIS A 268 14.86 -22.34 -11.72
N LEU A 269 13.97 -21.95 -10.81
CA LEU A 269 12.55 -22.33 -10.89
C LEU A 269 11.71 -21.14 -11.33
N SER A 270 10.65 -21.40 -12.08
CA SER A 270 9.56 -20.47 -12.31
C SER A 270 8.25 -21.17 -11.99
N TYR A 271 7.24 -20.43 -11.52
CA TYR A 271 5.93 -21.02 -11.25
C TYR A 271 4.77 -20.11 -11.63
N ARG A 272 3.68 -20.78 -12.01
CA ARG A 272 2.39 -20.20 -12.31
C ARG A 272 1.35 -20.83 -11.40
N ALA A 273 0.52 -20.00 -10.82
CA ALA A 273 -0.63 -20.42 -10.02
C ALA A 273 -1.91 -19.86 -10.64
N ILE A 274 -2.99 -20.61 -10.58
CA ILE A 274 -4.33 -20.19 -10.98
C ILE A 274 -5.31 -20.70 -9.93
N ILE A 275 -6.11 -19.80 -9.37
CA ILE A 275 -7.26 -20.15 -8.53
C ILE A 275 -8.51 -20.18 -9.40
N ARG A 276 -9.32 -21.22 -9.24
CA ARG A 276 -10.65 -21.35 -9.87
C ARG A 276 -11.67 -21.69 -8.81
N ASP A 277 -12.60 -20.77 -8.60
CA ASP A 277 -13.86 -21.02 -7.94
C ASP A 277 -14.82 -21.77 -8.89
N GLU A 278 -15.82 -22.44 -8.33
CA GLU A 278 -16.74 -23.34 -9.03
C GLU A 278 -17.63 -22.55 -9.99
N ASN A 279 -18.16 -21.42 -9.52
CA ASN A 279 -19.08 -20.56 -10.26
C ASN A 279 -18.38 -19.46 -11.09
N ARG A 280 -17.06 -19.28 -10.92
CA ARG A 280 -16.17 -18.31 -11.61
C ARG A 280 -16.52 -16.82 -11.40
N ASN A 281 -17.22 -16.50 -10.33
CA ASN A 281 -17.60 -15.13 -9.99
C ASN A 281 -16.58 -14.45 -9.04
N ARG A 282 -15.55 -15.18 -8.56
CA ARG A 282 -14.53 -14.71 -7.59
C ARG A 282 -15.08 -14.34 -6.20
N VAL A 283 -16.31 -14.77 -5.91
CA VAL A 283 -17.00 -14.60 -4.63
C VAL A 283 -17.29 -16.00 -4.10
N LEU A 284 -16.56 -16.38 -3.07
CA LEU A 284 -16.63 -17.71 -2.49
C LEU A 284 -17.87 -17.84 -1.63
N GLU A 285 -18.72 -18.77 -2.01
CA GLU A 285 -19.86 -19.20 -1.22
C GLU A 285 -19.45 -20.33 -0.25
N PRO A 286 -20.18 -20.52 0.86
CA PRO A 286 -19.93 -21.64 1.76
C PRO A 286 -20.14 -22.96 1.03
N ASP A 287 -19.25 -23.93 1.29
CA ASP A 287 -19.25 -25.26 0.67
C ASP A 287 -18.93 -25.29 -0.83
N GLU A 288 -18.55 -24.15 -1.43
CA GLU A 288 -18.07 -24.08 -2.81
C GLU A 288 -16.68 -24.74 -2.96
N ALA A 289 -16.45 -25.41 -4.09
CA ALA A 289 -15.15 -25.97 -4.41
C ALA A 289 -14.18 -24.92 -4.96
N LEU A 290 -13.08 -24.68 -4.24
CA LEU A 290 -11.96 -23.86 -4.70
C LEU A 290 -10.80 -24.74 -5.18
N THR A 291 -10.38 -24.53 -6.42
CA THR A 291 -9.29 -25.29 -7.05
C THR A 291 -8.05 -24.42 -7.27
N LEU A 292 -6.93 -24.84 -6.71
CA LEU A 292 -5.60 -24.29 -6.97
C LEU A 292 -4.88 -25.16 -8.02
N HIS A 293 -4.59 -24.57 -9.17
CA HIS A 293 -3.69 -25.15 -10.17
C HIS A 293 -2.30 -24.53 -10.04
N LEU A 294 -1.30 -25.39 -9.90
CA LEU A 294 0.11 -25.03 -9.84
C LEU A 294 0.84 -25.63 -11.03
N GLU A 295 1.69 -24.84 -11.65
CA GLU A 295 2.66 -25.28 -12.65
C GLU A 295 4.01 -24.73 -12.22
N VAL A 296 4.94 -25.63 -11.90
CA VAL A 296 6.33 -25.28 -11.53
C VAL A 296 7.25 -25.84 -12.59
N LYS A 297 8.14 -25.01 -13.11
CA LYS A 297 9.11 -25.36 -14.14
C LYS A 297 10.50 -25.13 -13.59
N ASN A 298 11.39 -26.08 -13.84
CA ASN A 298 12.82 -25.87 -13.64
C ASN A 298 13.46 -25.45 -14.96
N GLU A 299 13.91 -24.21 -15.03
CA GLU A 299 14.60 -23.60 -16.16
C GLU A 299 16.13 -23.65 -16.00
N GLY A 300 16.60 -24.16 -14.86
CA GLY A 300 18.02 -24.28 -14.54
C GLY A 300 18.62 -25.62 -14.99
N PRO A 301 19.97 -25.71 -15.01
CA PRO A 301 20.69 -26.92 -15.39
C PRO A 301 20.73 -27.97 -14.26
N VAL A 302 20.33 -27.60 -13.04
CA VAL A 302 20.39 -28.47 -11.86
C VAL A 302 19.01 -28.84 -11.35
N LYS A 303 18.89 -30.08 -10.87
CA LYS A 303 17.69 -30.62 -10.23
C LYS A 303 17.33 -29.79 -9.00
N ALA A 304 16.06 -29.39 -8.89
CA ALA A 304 15.53 -28.83 -7.66
C ALA A 304 14.99 -29.95 -6.77
N ASP A 305 15.34 -29.94 -5.49
CA ASP A 305 14.91 -30.95 -4.51
C ASP A 305 13.92 -30.37 -3.51
N ASP A 306 12.94 -31.20 -3.11
CA ASP A 306 11.88 -30.88 -2.15
C ASP A 306 11.22 -29.51 -2.40
N VAL A 307 10.75 -29.32 -3.64
CA VAL A 307 10.02 -28.10 -4.01
C VAL A 307 8.65 -28.11 -3.33
N VAL A 308 8.33 -27.02 -2.63
CA VAL A 308 7.08 -26.82 -1.89
C VAL A 308 6.52 -25.45 -2.21
N VAL A 309 5.20 -25.35 -2.36
CA VAL A 309 4.50 -24.07 -2.43
C VAL A 309 3.85 -23.79 -1.09
N LEU A 310 4.30 -22.73 -0.41
CA LEU A 310 3.69 -22.24 0.81
C LEU A 310 2.42 -21.45 0.46
N VAL A 311 1.31 -21.75 1.13
CA VAL A 311 0.02 -21.11 0.89
C VAL A 311 -0.43 -20.40 2.17
N ASN A 312 -0.57 -19.09 2.09
CA ASN A 312 -0.98 -18.24 3.20
C ASN A 312 -2.32 -17.56 2.86
N GLY A 313 -3.35 -17.83 3.66
CA GLY A 313 -4.63 -17.13 3.57
C GLY A 313 -4.72 -15.94 4.52
N LYS A 314 -5.68 -15.05 4.27
CA LYS A 314 -6.17 -14.05 5.22
C LYS A 314 -7.69 -14.08 5.27
N ALA A 315 -8.25 -13.61 6.37
CA ALA A 315 -9.69 -13.39 6.55
C ALA A 315 -10.54 -14.68 6.38
N GLY A 316 -10.06 -15.81 6.90
CA GLY A 316 -10.78 -17.09 6.86
C GLY A 316 -10.34 -18.02 5.75
N LEU A 317 -9.48 -17.57 4.83
CA LEU A 317 -8.90 -18.41 3.79
C LEU A 317 -7.73 -19.28 4.28
N GLU A 318 -7.24 -19.08 5.50
CA GLU A 318 -6.09 -19.81 6.07
C GLU A 318 -6.34 -21.33 6.16
N GLN A 319 -7.61 -21.74 6.26
CA GLN A 319 -8.00 -23.13 6.47
C GLN A 319 -8.41 -23.86 5.18
N VAL A 320 -8.52 -23.15 4.05
CA VAL A 320 -9.02 -23.74 2.80
C VAL A 320 -7.98 -24.66 2.18
N PHE A 321 -6.74 -24.20 2.07
CA PHE A 321 -5.62 -24.98 1.56
C PHE A 321 -4.65 -25.33 2.70
N PRO A 322 -3.92 -26.46 2.60
CA PRO A 322 -2.82 -26.72 3.52
C PRO A 322 -1.76 -25.62 3.37
N SER A 323 -1.13 -25.24 4.48
CA SER A 323 -0.09 -24.20 4.50
C SER A 323 1.12 -24.54 3.61
N GLU A 324 1.31 -25.82 3.31
CA GLU A 324 2.36 -26.32 2.42
C GLU A 324 1.77 -27.29 1.40
N VAL A 325 2.10 -27.08 0.13
CA VAL A 325 1.71 -27.92 -0.99
C VAL A 325 2.98 -28.51 -1.61
N PRO A 326 3.28 -29.80 -1.37
CA PRO A 326 4.49 -30.42 -1.88
C PRO A 326 4.39 -30.64 -3.39
N VAL A 327 5.38 -30.15 -4.13
CA VAL A 327 5.59 -30.38 -5.56
C VAL A 327 6.62 -31.50 -5.78
N GLY A 328 7.54 -31.66 -4.82
CA GLY A 328 8.63 -32.64 -4.85
C GLY A 328 9.78 -32.21 -5.76
N SER A 329 10.74 -33.09 -6.01
CA SER A 329 11.90 -32.73 -6.83
C SER A 329 11.55 -32.48 -8.31
N ILE A 330 12.19 -31.52 -8.97
CA ILE A 330 11.95 -31.15 -10.38
C ILE A 330 13.26 -31.20 -11.15
N GLN A 331 13.34 -32.04 -12.17
CA GLN A 331 14.54 -32.19 -13.01
C GLN A 331 14.78 -30.95 -13.88
N PRO A 332 16.01 -30.71 -14.36
CA PRO A 332 16.31 -29.66 -15.34
C PRO A 332 15.37 -29.73 -16.56
N GLY A 333 14.71 -28.61 -16.88
CA GLY A 333 13.75 -28.52 -17.98
C GLY A 333 12.38 -29.15 -17.71
N GLU A 334 12.17 -29.83 -16.59
CA GLU A 334 10.90 -30.47 -16.23
C GLU A 334 9.87 -29.44 -15.80
N ILE A 335 8.61 -29.70 -16.18
CA ILE A 335 7.43 -28.95 -15.72
C ILE A 335 6.56 -29.91 -14.93
N LYS A 336 6.33 -29.61 -13.65
CA LYS A 336 5.36 -30.32 -12.82
C LYS A 336 4.09 -29.52 -12.67
N ARG A 337 2.95 -30.21 -12.85
CA ARG A 337 1.61 -29.64 -12.67
C ARG A 337 0.91 -30.33 -11.53
N LEU A 338 0.33 -29.55 -10.64
CA LEU A 338 -0.45 -30.02 -9.50
C LEU A 338 -1.80 -29.30 -9.49
N SER A 339 -2.83 -30.02 -9.05
CA SER A 339 -4.15 -29.46 -8.80
C SER A 339 -4.58 -29.86 -7.40
N VAL A 340 -4.96 -28.89 -6.58
CA VAL A 340 -5.50 -29.11 -5.23
C VAL A 340 -6.90 -28.50 -5.20
N THR A 341 -7.92 -29.31 -4.93
CA THR A 341 -9.31 -28.84 -4.80
C THR A 341 -9.75 -29.01 -3.35
N LYS A 342 -10.32 -27.96 -2.77
CA LYS A 342 -10.78 -27.92 -1.38
C LYS A 342 -12.11 -27.18 -1.27
N GLN A 343 -12.94 -27.59 -0.32
CA GLN A 343 -14.18 -26.92 0.00
C GLN A 343 -13.89 -25.69 0.86
N VAL A 344 -14.54 -24.57 0.54
CA VAL A 344 -14.39 -23.34 1.30
C VAL A 344 -15.28 -23.39 2.54
N THR A 345 -14.66 -23.30 3.72
CA THR A 345 -15.39 -23.13 4.98
C THR A 345 -15.34 -21.66 5.38
N VAL A 346 -16.27 -20.86 4.84
CA VAL A 346 -16.29 -19.40 5.02
C VAL A 346 -16.77 -19.02 6.44
N PRO A 347 -16.10 -18.12 7.18
CA PRO A 347 -16.64 -17.53 8.40
C PRO A 347 -17.84 -16.61 8.12
N LYS A 348 -18.68 -16.36 9.13
CA LYS A 348 -19.99 -15.64 9.05
C LYS A 348 -19.96 -14.18 8.55
N THR A 349 -18.85 -13.69 8.02
CA THR A 349 -18.65 -12.28 7.70
C THR A 349 -18.25 -12.13 6.24
N ASN A 350 -18.95 -11.24 5.52
CA ASN A 350 -18.57 -10.86 4.16
C ASN A 350 -17.30 -10.00 4.22
N LEU A 351 -16.16 -10.56 3.83
CA LEU A 351 -14.86 -9.89 3.87
C LEU A 351 -14.09 -10.16 2.56
N PRO A 352 -13.27 -9.21 2.08
CA PRO A 352 -12.28 -9.53 1.06
C PRO A 352 -11.18 -10.40 1.69
N GLY A 353 -11.03 -11.62 1.18
CA GLY A 353 -9.96 -12.55 1.52
C GLY A 353 -8.80 -12.44 0.52
N GLU A 354 -7.60 -12.76 1.00
CA GLU A 354 -6.38 -12.78 0.20
C GLU A 354 -5.70 -14.14 0.37
N LEU A 355 -5.24 -14.72 -0.75
CA LEU A 355 -4.43 -15.94 -0.77
C LEU A 355 -3.09 -15.63 -1.43
N THR A 356 -2.01 -15.86 -0.70
CA THR A 356 -0.64 -15.60 -1.14
C THR A 356 0.13 -16.91 -1.22
N LEU A 357 0.75 -17.17 -2.37
CA LEU A 357 1.53 -18.38 -2.63
C LEU A 357 3.00 -18.01 -2.78
N ASN A 358 3.88 -18.79 -2.17
CA ASN A 358 5.34 -18.61 -2.24
C ASN A 358 6.01 -19.95 -2.60
N LEU A 359 7.05 -19.93 -3.43
CA LEU A 359 7.78 -21.13 -3.80
C LEU A 359 9.04 -21.29 -2.93
N ARG A 360 9.27 -22.48 -2.39
CA ARG A 360 10.51 -22.89 -1.71
C ARG A 360 11.04 -24.19 -2.31
N ALA A 361 12.34 -24.43 -2.17
CA ALA A 361 13.00 -25.70 -2.46
C ALA A 361 14.09 -25.95 -1.41
N ALA A 362 14.44 -27.21 -1.16
CA ALA A 362 15.58 -27.57 -0.33
C ALA A 362 16.92 -27.38 -1.06
N SER A 363 16.91 -27.49 -2.40
CA SER A 363 18.05 -27.15 -3.24
C SER A 363 18.27 -25.63 -3.31
N PRO A 364 19.53 -25.16 -3.33
CA PRO A 364 19.84 -23.74 -3.58
C PRO A 364 19.18 -23.25 -4.87
N MET A 365 18.50 -22.11 -4.80
CA MET A 365 17.83 -21.49 -5.95
C MET A 365 18.60 -20.25 -6.40
N ALA A 366 18.78 -20.08 -7.71
CA ALA A 366 19.48 -18.94 -8.30
C ALA A 366 18.71 -17.62 -8.10
N SER A 367 17.38 -17.72 -7.99
CA SER A 367 16.48 -16.62 -7.69
C SER A 367 15.22 -17.19 -7.04
N ILE A 368 14.60 -16.43 -6.14
CA ILE A 368 13.31 -16.79 -5.54
C ILE A 368 12.20 -16.20 -6.42
N PRO A 369 11.30 -17.04 -6.98
CA PRO A 369 10.21 -16.54 -7.81
C PRO A 369 9.22 -15.69 -7.00
N PRO A 370 8.66 -14.63 -7.59
CA PRO A 370 7.80 -13.71 -6.87
C PRO A 370 6.52 -14.38 -6.35
N PRO A 371 6.00 -13.96 -5.20
CA PRO A 371 4.75 -14.48 -4.66
C PRO A 371 3.58 -14.27 -5.62
N LYS A 372 2.60 -15.18 -5.61
CA LYS A 372 1.32 -15.00 -6.33
C LYS A 372 0.23 -14.65 -5.33
N VAL A 373 -0.37 -13.46 -5.49
CA VAL A 373 -1.46 -12.97 -4.63
C VAL A 373 -2.79 -13.07 -5.39
N PHE A 374 -3.81 -13.60 -4.74
CA PHE A 374 -5.18 -13.72 -5.26
C PHE A 374 -6.15 -13.08 -4.27
N SER A 375 -6.96 -12.13 -4.75
CA SER A 375 -8.03 -11.52 -3.97
C SER A 375 -9.37 -12.19 -4.30
N LEU A 376 -10.10 -12.62 -3.27
CA LEU A 376 -11.38 -13.32 -3.37
C LEU A 376 -12.39 -12.65 -2.45
N GLY A 377 -13.63 -12.48 -2.90
CA GLY A 377 -14.72 -12.09 -2.00
C GLY A 377 -15.16 -13.30 -1.19
N LEU A 378 -15.50 -13.13 0.08
CA LEU A 378 -16.18 -14.15 0.88
C LEU A 378 -17.62 -13.73 1.09
N GLN A 379 -18.56 -14.63 0.78
CA GLN A 379 -19.97 -14.43 1.07
C GLN A 379 -20.42 -15.42 2.13
N SER A 380 -21.03 -14.91 3.19
CA SER A 380 -21.60 -15.72 4.27
C SER A 380 -22.83 -16.49 3.80
N GLN A 381 -23.08 -17.64 4.42
CA GLN A 381 -24.34 -18.36 4.31
C GLN A 381 -25.43 -17.48 4.94
N HIS A 382 -26.11 -16.68 4.12
CA HIS A 382 -27.41 -16.16 4.54
C HIS A 382 -28.40 -17.29 4.40
N GLY A 383 -29.00 -17.64 5.53
CA GLY A 383 -30.26 -18.36 5.53
C GLY A 383 -31.25 -17.59 4.67
N ASP A 384 -31.92 -18.38 3.82
CA ASP A 384 -33.02 -18.04 2.93
C ASP A 384 -32.80 -16.98 1.84
N VAL A 385 -33.14 -17.46 0.64
CA VAL A 385 -33.29 -16.70 -0.58
C VAL A 385 -34.41 -15.66 -0.40
N ALA A 386 -34.09 -14.41 -0.73
CA ALA A 386 -35.01 -13.31 -1.06
C ALA A 386 -35.85 -12.69 0.06
N ALA A 387 -35.21 -11.81 0.83
CA ALA A 387 -35.80 -10.51 1.15
C ALA A 387 -34.80 -9.44 0.73
N LEU A 388 -35.23 -8.45 -0.05
CA LEU A 388 -34.43 -7.23 -0.22
C LEU A 388 -34.16 -6.68 1.20
N PRO A 389 -32.93 -6.26 1.52
CA PRO A 389 -32.66 -5.66 2.82
C PRO A 389 -33.60 -4.48 2.99
N ASP A 390 -34.42 -4.52 4.04
CA ASP A 390 -35.32 -3.43 4.37
C ASP A 390 -34.44 -2.21 4.68
N VAL A 391 -34.71 -1.09 4.01
CA VAL A 391 -33.92 0.13 4.18
C VAL A 391 -34.09 0.70 5.60
N ASP A 392 -35.14 0.25 6.30
CA ASP A 392 -35.42 0.59 7.69
C ASP A 392 -34.72 -0.35 8.70
N GLU A 393 -34.04 -1.41 8.24
CA GLU A 393 -33.29 -2.32 9.09
C GLU A 393 -31.91 -1.74 9.44
N LEU A 394 -31.70 -1.45 10.73
CA LEU A 394 -30.49 -0.79 11.21
C LEU A 394 -29.29 -1.76 11.22
N PRO A 395 -28.09 -1.31 10.81
CA PRO A 395 -26.89 -2.14 10.84
C PRO A 395 -26.48 -2.47 12.29
N PRO A 396 -25.84 -3.63 12.53
CA PRO A 396 -25.30 -3.96 13.84
C PRO A 396 -24.25 -2.93 14.26
N SER A 397 -24.25 -2.54 15.54
CA SER A 397 -23.36 -1.51 16.06
C SER A 397 -21.89 -1.91 15.88
N LEU A 398 -21.08 -1.06 15.23
CA LEU A 398 -19.65 -1.29 15.07
C LEU A 398 -18.94 -1.10 16.43
N ALA A 399 -18.25 -2.15 16.89
CA ALA A 399 -17.47 -2.13 18.12
C ALA A 399 -16.08 -1.51 17.84
N SER A 400 -16.00 -0.19 17.78
CA SER A 400 -14.72 0.53 17.76
C SER A 400 -14.77 1.75 18.67
N GLU A 401 -13.82 1.79 19.60
CA GLU A 401 -13.77 2.65 20.78
C GLU A 401 -13.30 4.06 20.43
N GLN A 402 -14.22 4.95 20.04
CA GLN A 402 -14.05 6.37 20.40
C GLN A 402 -15.36 7.14 20.37
N GLU A 403 -15.70 7.76 21.49
CA GLU A 403 -16.88 8.61 21.64
C GLU A 403 -16.67 9.92 20.86
N GLN A 404 -17.41 10.11 19.76
CA GLN A 404 -17.34 11.33 18.98
C GLN A 404 -18.17 12.45 19.62
N LYS A 405 -17.61 13.68 19.67
CA LYS A 405 -18.33 14.90 20.10
C LYS A 405 -19.20 15.47 18.97
N SER A 406 -20.02 14.63 18.36
CA SER A 406 -20.85 14.99 17.20
C SER A 406 -22.31 15.20 17.61
N VAL A 407 -23.05 15.98 16.81
CA VAL A 407 -24.51 16.21 16.94
C VAL A 407 -25.15 15.72 15.64
N ILE A 408 -26.26 14.99 15.73
CA ILE A 408 -27.00 14.52 14.56
C ILE A 408 -28.28 15.34 14.43
N ILE A 409 -28.51 15.88 13.24
CA ILE A 409 -29.78 16.50 12.84
C ILE A 409 -30.27 15.76 11.60
N ALA A 410 -31.41 15.08 11.70
CA ALA A 410 -32.07 14.45 10.57
C ALA A 410 -33.37 15.22 10.27
N ILE A 411 -33.59 15.59 9.01
CA ILE A 411 -34.72 16.43 8.60
C ILE A 411 -35.54 15.71 7.55
N GLY A 412 -36.81 15.46 7.86
CA GLY A 412 -37.77 14.81 6.97
C GLY A 412 -38.64 15.83 6.25
N ILE A 413 -38.39 16.09 4.97
CA ILE A 413 -39.20 17.04 4.18
C ILE A 413 -40.39 16.30 3.56
N GLY A 414 -41.54 16.39 4.24
CA GLY A 414 -42.78 15.69 3.85
C GLY A 414 -43.79 16.54 3.08
N MET A 415 -43.69 17.87 3.18
CA MET A 415 -44.64 18.83 2.63
C MET A 415 -43.88 19.93 1.91
N PHE A 416 -44.45 20.41 0.82
CA PHE A 416 -43.88 21.45 -0.04
C PHE A 416 -44.88 22.60 -0.16
N ASP A 417 -44.38 23.82 -0.29
CA ASP A 417 -45.23 25.01 -0.52
C ASP A 417 -45.88 25.00 -1.91
N ASP A 418 -45.33 24.22 -2.85
CA ASP A 418 -45.91 23.99 -4.18
C ASP A 418 -47.02 22.93 -4.10
N GLU A 419 -48.25 23.35 -4.39
CA GLU A 419 -49.45 22.49 -4.38
C GLU A 419 -49.40 21.36 -5.43
N HIS A 420 -48.52 21.45 -6.43
CA HIS A 420 -48.33 20.37 -7.42
C HIS A 420 -47.38 19.27 -6.94
N MET A 421 -46.67 19.48 -5.83
CA MET A 421 -45.74 18.49 -5.29
C MET A 421 -46.47 17.51 -4.36
N PRO A 422 -46.31 16.19 -4.58
CA PRO A 422 -46.98 15.20 -3.76
C PRO A 422 -46.42 15.18 -2.33
N VAL A 423 -47.31 15.02 -1.35
CA VAL A 423 -46.94 14.88 0.06
C VAL A 423 -46.22 13.55 0.29
N MET A 424 -45.03 13.62 0.88
CA MET A 424 -44.22 12.45 1.22
C MET A 424 -44.56 11.99 2.64
N LYS A 425 -45.55 11.11 2.74
CA LYS A 425 -46.12 10.59 4.01
C LYS A 425 -45.12 9.95 4.98
N TYR A 426 -43.95 9.50 4.49
CA TYR A 426 -42.95 8.80 5.31
C TYR A 426 -41.71 9.65 5.63
N ALA A 427 -41.62 10.90 5.18
CA ALA A 427 -40.41 11.69 5.34
C ALA A 427 -39.93 11.83 6.80
N GLY A 428 -40.85 11.94 7.76
CA GLY A 428 -40.50 11.95 9.19
C GLY A 428 -40.04 10.60 9.74
N HIS A 429 -40.57 9.50 9.20
CA HIS A 429 -40.12 8.14 9.53
C HIS A 429 -38.70 7.91 8.99
N ASP A 430 -38.48 8.26 7.72
CA ASP A 430 -37.18 8.14 7.04
C ASP A 430 -36.10 8.94 7.79
N ALA A 431 -36.43 10.15 8.26
CA ALA A 431 -35.52 10.96 9.06
C ALA A 431 -35.20 10.32 10.43
N ALA A 432 -36.18 9.67 11.06
CA ALA A 432 -35.96 8.96 12.32
C ALA A 432 -35.08 7.71 12.13
N VAL A 433 -35.33 6.92 11.08
CA VAL A 433 -34.52 5.77 10.69
C VAL A 433 -33.08 6.20 10.40
N MET A 434 -32.89 7.27 9.63
CA MET A 434 -31.56 7.80 9.32
C MET A 434 -30.82 8.29 10.57
N ALA A 435 -31.53 8.90 11.53
CA ALA A 435 -30.92 9.31 12.79
C ALA A 435 -30.41 8.10 13.60
N GLU A 436 -31.23 7.04 13.72
CA GLU A 436 -30.82 5.82 14.41
C GLU A 436 -29.72 5.05 13.64
N TYR A 437 -29.69 5.14 12.31
CA TYR A 437 -28.60 4.60 11.50
C TYR A 437 -27.26 5.28 11.85
N LEU A 438 -27.26 6.62 11.87
CA LEU A 438 -26.09 7.41 12.26
C LEU A 438 -25.68 7.17 13.72
N HIS A 439 -26.65 6.90 14.60
CA HIS A 439 -26.40 6.45 15.97
C HIS A 439 -25.70 5.08 16.00
N ALA A 440 -26.19 4.10 15.25
CA ALA A 440 -25.66 2.74 15.23
C ALA A 440 -24.21 2.67 14.75
N ILE A 441 -23.86 3.47 13.74
CA ILE A 441 -22.49 3.50 13.19
C ILE A 441 -21.55 4.45 13.95
N GLY A 442 -22.07 5.56 14.48
CA GLY A 442 -21.27 6.65 15.05
C GLY A 442 -21.30 6.78 16.57
N ARG A 443 -22.12 5.97 17.27
CA ARG A 443 -22.36 5.99 18.74
C ARG A 443 -22.59 7.39 19.32
N VAL A 444 -23.29 8.26 18.61
CA VAL A 444 -23.67 9.59 19.11
C VAL A 444 -24.82 9.44 20.10
N HIS A 445 -24.65 9.85 21.36
CA HIS A 445 -25.74 9.83 22.36
C HIS A 445 -27.05 10.43 21.84
N ARG A 446 -28.17 9.72 22.07
CA ARG A 446 -29.51 10.15 21.65
C ARG A 446 -29.90 11.55 22.13
N GLU A 447 -29.35 11.99 23.25
CA GLU A 447 -29.55 13.36 23.77
C GLU A 447 -29.07 14.46 22.81
N ARG A 448 -28.09 14.13 21.95
CA ARG A 448 -27.49 14.99 20.92
C ARG A 448 -28.06 14.72 19.52
N MET A 449 -29.19 14.02 19.44
CA MET A 449 -29.90 13.76 18.20
C MET A 449 -31.18 14.58 18.14
N ARG A 450 -31.46 15.18 16.98
CA ARG A 450 -32.72 15.89 16.71
C ARG A 450 -33.27 15.42 15.36
N VAL A 451 -34.53 15.01 15.36
CA VAL A 451 -35.30 14.68 14.15
C VAL A 451 -36.30 15.80 13.96
N LEU A 452 -36.32 16.41 12.77
CA LEU A 452 -37.13 17.58 12.43
C LEU A 452 -38.07 17.29 11.27
#